data_AF-A0A2P0QN46-F1
#
_entry.id   AF-A0A2P0QN46-F1
#
_cell.length_a   1.000
_cell.length_b   1.000
_cell.length_c   1.000
_cell.angle_alpha   90.00
_cell.angle_beta   90.00
_cell.angle_gamma   90.00
#
_symmetry.space_group_name_H-M   'P 1'
#
loop_
_entity.id
_entity.type
_entity.pdbx_description
1 polymer ?
#
loop_
_entity_poly.entity_id
_entity_poly.type
_entity_poly.pdbx_seq_one_letter_code
_entity_poly.pdbx_strand_id
1 'polypeptide(L)'
;MVKILDLLALLAYCALIYWLSDQSSVKNPFDFGIDYQDKLYHAGAYFIMGILIWRVLHYQIGSSIVLILLSISFCALYGLSDEWHQSFIHGRESDSADWLA
;
A
#
# COMPACT_ATOMS: atom_id res chain seq x y z
N MET A 1 -10.87 -18.45 12.81
CA MET A 1 -11.77 -17.67 11.94
C MET A 1 -11.23 -16.26 11.67
N VAL A 2 -10.91 -15.47 12.70
CA VAL A 2 -10.39 -14.08 12.53
C VAL A 2 -9.12 -14.01 11.66
N LYS A 3 -8.16 -14.94 11.85
CA LYS A 3 -6.92 -14.99 11.03
C LYS A 3 -7.15 -15.08 9.52
N ILE A 4 -8.16 -15.86 9.10
CA ILE A 4 -8.49 -16.03 7.68
C ILE A 4 -9.15 -14.76 7.15
N LEU A 5 -10.03 -14.13 7.93
CA LEU A 5 -10.65 -12.87 7.56
C LEU A 5 -9.62 -11.75 7.42
N ASP A 6 -8.64 -11.67 8.32
CA ASP A 6 -7.56 -10.68 8.23
C ASP A 6 -6.69 -10.88 6.99
N LEU A 7 -6.36 -12.14 6.67
CA LEU A 7 -5.63 -12.46 5.46
C LEU A 7 -6.43 -12.12 4.20
N LEU A 8 -7.73 -12.46 4.16
CA LEU A 8 -8.61 -12.12 3.04
C LEU A 8 -8.75 -10.60 2.87
N ALA A 9 -8.85 -9.86 3.98
CA ALA A 9 -8.92 -8.41 3.96
C ALA A 9 -7.61 -7.80 3.40
N LEU A 10 -6.45 -8.31 3.83
CA LEU A 10 -5.16 -7.89 3.29
C LEU A 10 -5.08 -8.17 1.78
N LEU A 11 -5.41 -9.39 1.34
CA LEU A 11 -5.35 -9.77 -0.08
C LEU A 11 -6.33 -8.95 -0.92
N ALA A 12 -7.54 -8.72 -0.43
CA ALA A 12 -8.52 -7.87 -1.12
C ALA A 12 -8.03 -6.43 -1.22
N TYR A 13 -7.38 -5.90 -0.19
CA TYR A 13 -6.82 -4.56 -0.21
C TYR A 13 -5.62 -4.44 -1.17
N CYS A 14 -4.71 -5.41 -1.17
CA CYS A 14 -3.64 -5.48 -2.17
C CYS A 14 -4.18 -5.60 -3.61
N ALA A 15 -5.25 -6.36 -3.83
CA ALA A 15 -5.88 -6.43 -5.15
C ALA A 15 -6.53 -5.10 -5.55
N LEU A 16 -7.14 -4.40 -4.60
CA LEU A 16 -7.72 -3.07 -4.82
C LEU A 16 -6.64 -2.06 -5.21
N ILE A 17 -5.52 -1.99 -4.48
CA ILE A 17 -4.42 -1.06 -4.79
C ILE A 17 -3.84 -1.39 -6.16
N TYR A 18 -3.54 -2.66 -6.45
CA TYR A 18 -3.07 -3.08 -7.78
C TYR A 18 -4.02 -2.63 -8.90
N TRP A 19 -5.33 -2.83 -8.73
CA TRP A 19 -6.32 -2.41 -9.73
C TRP A 19 -6.41 -0.89 -9.91
N LEU A 20 -6.20 -0.11 -8.84
CA LEU A 20 -6.07 1.34 -8.94
C LEU A 20 -4.76 1.75 -9.62
N SER A 21 -3.68 1.04 -9.33
CA SER A 21 -2.36 1.28 -9.92
C SER A 21 -2.27 0.88 -11.40
N ASP A 22 -3.12 -0.03 -11.87
CA ASP A 22 -3.20 -0.45 -13.28
C ASP A 22 -3.80 0.62 -14.22
N GLN A 23 -4.43 1.66 -13.67
CA GLN A 23 -5.02 2.74 -14.46
C GLN A 23 -3.96 3.76 -14.85
N SER A 24 -3.97 4.28 -16.09
CA SER A 24 -3.00 5.30 -16.51
C SER A 24 -3.12 6.62 -15.74
N SER A 25 -4.34 6.96 -15.27
CA SER A 25 -4.56 8.02 -14.30
C SER A 25 -5.73 7.67 -13.39
N VAL A 26 -5.56 7.93 -12.09
CA VAL A 26 -6.62 7.79 -11.10
C VAL A 26 -7.16 9.17 -10.78
N LYS A 27 -8.48 9.35 -10.87
CA LYS A 27 -9.11 10.62 -10.50
C LYS A 27 -9.17 10.72 -8.98
N ASN A 28 -8.51 11.72 -8.41
CA ASN A 28 -8.61 12.01 -6.99
C ASN A 28 -10.06 12.33 -6.61
N PRO A 29 -10.61 11.70 -5.55
CA PRO A 29 -11.99 11.93 -5.13
C PRO A 29 -12.17 13.33 -4.55
N PHE A 30 -11.12 13.88 -3.93
CA PHE A 30 -11.11 15.21 -3.35
C PHE A 30 -9.84 15.95 -3.80
N ASP A 31 -9.98 17.24 -4.09
CA ASP A 31 -8.85 18.12 -4.32
C ASP A 31 -8.70 19.03 -3.09
N PHE A 32 -7.60 18.86 -2.37
CA PHE A 32 -7.33 19.64 -1.16
C PHE A 32 -6.66 20.99 -1.46
N GLY A 33 -6.31 21.26 -2.72
CA GLY A 33 -5.62 22.50 -3.11
C GLY A 33 -4.22 22.64 -2.52
N ILE A 34 -3.58 21.52 -2.17
CA ILE A 34 -2.21 21.46 -1.65
C ILE A 34 -1.30 20.77 -2.67
N ASP A 35 -0.06 21.23 -2.73
CA ASP A 35 0.98 20.56 -3.50
C ASP A 35 1.27 19.17 -2.89
N TYR A 36 1.54 18.18 -3.74
CA TYR A 36 1.88 16.80 -3.36
C TYR A 36 0.76 16.02 -2.64
N GLN A 37 -0.52 16.31 -2.92
CA GLN A 37 -1.65 15.59 -2.33
C GLN A 37 -1.67 14.09 -2.67
N ASP A 38 -1.08 13.70 -3.80
CA ASP A 38 -0.76 12.32 -4.19
C ASP A 38 -0.03 11.56 -3.07
N LYS A 39 0.96 12.17 -2.42
CA LYS A 39 1.68 11.57 -1.28
C LYS A 39 0.79 11.31 -0.07
N LEU A 40 -0.20 12.16 0.18
CA LEU A 40 -1.16 11.89 1.25
C LEU A 40 -2.06 10.70 0.94
N TYR A 41 -2.47 10.56 -0.33
CA TYR A 41 -3.21 9.38 -0.77
C TYR A 41 -2.35 8.12 -0.66
N HIS A 42 -1.08 8.19 -1.06
CA HIS A 42 -0.14 7.09 -0.95
C HIS A 42 0.10 6.71 0.52
N ALA A 43 0.49 7.67 1.36
CA ALA A 43 0.71 7.44 2.80
C ALA A 43 -0.54 6.85 3.48
N GLY A 44 -1.74 7.37 3.16
CA GLY A 44 -3.00 6.83 3.66
C GLY A 44 -3.27 5.40 3.22
N ALA A 45 -3.02 5.08 1.95
CA ALA A 45 -3.20 3.74 1.41
C ALA A 45 -2.25 2.72 2.07
N TYR A 46 -0.96 3.07 2.17
CA TYR A 46 0.06 2.19 2.74
C TYR A 46 -0.04 2.07 4.26
N PHE A 47 -0.57 3.10 4.94
CA PHE A 47 -0.91 3.02 6.36
C PHE A 47 -2.00 1.97 6.64
N ILE A 48 -3.08 1.97 5.84
CA ILE A 48 -4.14 0.95 5.95
C ILE A 48 -3.57 -0.44 5.68
N MET A 49 -2.76 -0.60 4.62
CA MET A 49 -2.08 -1.86 4.34
C MET A 49 -1.21 -2.32 5.51
N GLY A 50 -0.46 -1.39 6.13
CA GLY A 50 0.36 -1.62 7.32
C GLY A 50 -0.43 -2.18 8.50
N ILE A 51 -1.62 -1.62 8.77
CA ILE A 51 -2.52 -2.14 9.81
C ILE A 51 -3.01 -3.56 9.47
N LEU A 52 -3.34 -3.82 8.20
CA LEU A 52 -3.84 -5.13 7.76
C LEU A 52 -2.76 -6.22 7.90
N ILE A 53 -1.53 -5.97 7.43
CA ILE A 53 -0.44 -6.93 7.60
C ILE A 53 -0.07 -7.11 9.07
N TRP A 54 -0.09 -6.03 9.87
CA TRP A 54 0.12 -6.11 11.32
C TRP A 54 -0.89 -7.06 11.98
N ARG A 55 -2.18 -6.95 11.64
CA ARG A 55 -3.23 -7.84 12.16
C ARG A 55 -2.98 -9.31 11.81
N VAL A 56 -2.57 -9.58 10.57
CA VAL A 56 -2.23 -10.93 10.10
C VAL A 56 -1.07 -11.52 10.90
N LEU A 57 -0.02 -10.74 11.11
CA LEU A 57 1.23 -11.20 11.74
C LEU A 57 1.18 -11.22 13.26
N HIS A 58 0.33 -10.41 13.91
CA HIS A 58 0.31 -10.30 15.39
C HIS A 58 0.01 -11.63 16.08
N TYR A 59 -0.70 -12.54 15.40
CA TYR A 59 -1.02 -13.86 15.93
C TYR A 59 0.15 -14.84 15.94
N GLN A 60 1.23 -14.53 15.22
CA GLN A 60 2.40 -15.42 15.04
C GLN A 60 3.66 -14.81 15.68
N ILE A 61 3.76 -13.48 15.71
CA ILE A 61 4.96 -12.76 16.15
C ILE A 61 4.68 -12.11 17.51
N GLY A 62 5.32 -12.62 18.57
CA GLY A 62 5.19 -12.07 19.92
C GLY A 62 6.02 -10.81 20.20
N SER A 63 7.03 -10.52 19.36
CA SER A 63 7.87 -9.33 19.51
C SER A 63 7.28 -8.14 18.74
N SER A 64 6.90 -7.08 19.45
CA SER A 64 6.34 -5.87 18.85
C SER A 64 7.31 -5.22 17.84
N ILE A 65 8.61 -5.24 18.12
CA ILE A 65 9.62 -4.66 17.22
C ILE A 65 9.69 -5.45 15.92
N VAL A 66 9.75 -6.78 16.00
CA VAL A 66 9.80 -7.65 14.81
C VAL A 66 8.51 -7.51 14.00
N LEU A 67 7.36 -7.43 14.67
CA LEU A 67 6.06 -7.23 14.03
C LEU A 67 5.99 -5.91 13.25
N ILE A 68 6.48 -4.81 13.83
CA ILE A 68 6.56 -3.51 13.17
C ILE A 68 7.51 -3.57 11.97
N LEU A 69 8.72 -4.12 12.15
CA LEU A 69 9.71 -4.23 11.06
C LEU A 69 9.20 -5.06 9.89
N LEU A 70 8.53 -6.19 10.16
CA LEU A 70 7.93 -7.02 9.12
C LEU A 70 6.79 -6.29 8.40
N SER A 71 5.96 -5.54 9.13
CA SER A 71 4.86 -4.77 8.54
C SER A 71 5.38 -3.66 7.62
N ILE A 72 6.39 -2.91 8.07
CA ILE A 72 7.06 -1.88 7.27
C ILE A 72 7.73 -2.51 6.04
N SER A 73 8.45 -3.61 6.22
CA SER A 73 9.14 -4.31 5.12
C SER A 73 8.15 -4.81 4.07
N PHE A 74 7.00 -5.33 4.51
CA PHE A 74 5.93 -5.75 3.59
C PHE A 74 5.41 -4.58 2.78
N CYS A 75 5.07 -3.46 3.43
CA CYS A 75 4.58 -2.27 2.73
C CYS A 75 5.63 -1.71 1.75
N ALA A 76 6.90 -1.65 2.14
CA ALA A 76 7.98 -1.16 1.29
C ALA A 76 8.22 -2.05 0.06
N LEU A 77 8.14 -3.38 0.22
CA LEU A 77 8.26 -4.33 -0.89
C LEU A 77 7.05 -4.25 -1.82
N TYR A 78 5.85 -4.12 -1.26
CA TYR A 78 4.63 -3.94 -2.05
C TYR A 78 4.71 -2.64 -2.87
N GLY A 79 5.13 -1.52 -2.26
CA GLY A 79 5.25 -0.24 -2.96
C GLY A 79 6.32 -0.25 -4.03
N LEU A 80 7.46 -0.91 -3.78
CA LEU A 80 8.46 -1.12 -4.82
C LEU A 80 7.90 -1.94 -5.99
N SER A 81 7.09 -2.97 -5.69
CA SER A 81 6.46 -3.78 -6.74
C SER A 81 5.38 -3.00 -7.51
N ASP A 82 4.69 -2.08 -6.85
CA ASP A 82 3.67 -1.22 -7.45
C ASP A 82 4.31 -0.22 -8.42
N GLU A 83 5.36 0.49 -8.01
CA GLU A 83 6.11 1.38 -8.91
C GLU A 83 6.69 0.62 -10.12
N TRP A 84 7.23 -0.57 -9.88
CA TRP A 84 7.70 -1.41 -10.97
C TRP A 84 6.57 -1.84 -11.93
N HIS A 85 5.40 -2.21 -11.41
CA HIS A 85 4.21 -2.51 -12.23
C HIS A 85 3.76 -1.27 -13.03
N GLN A 86 3.68 -0.11 -12.40
CA GLN A 86 3.26 1.14 -13.03
C GLN A 86 4.20 1.56 -14.17
N SER A 87 5.50 1.21 -14.10
CA SER A 87 6.47 1.48 -15.17
C SER A 87 6.13 0.83 -16.51
N PHE A 88 5.25 -0.18 -16.52
CA PHE A 88 4.78 -0.84 -17.74
C PHE A 88 3.52 -0.19 -18.35
N ILE A 89 2.91 0.77 -17.65
CA ILE A 89 1.64 1.39 -18.04
C ILE A 89 1.93 2.64 -18.87
N HIS A 90 1.55 2.60 -20.14
CA HIS A 90 1.74 3.74 -21.04
C HIS A 90 0.93 4.95 -20.57
N GLY A 91 1.59 6.10 -20.45
CA GLY A 91 0.97 7.35 -20.00
C GLY A 91 0.83 7.49 -18.49
N ARG A 92 1.38 6.54 -17.71
CA ARG A 92 1.56 6.69 -16.26
C ARG A 92 2.99 7.13 -15.97
N GLU A 93 3.13 8.17 -15.16
CA GLU A 93 4.41 8.56 -14.57
C GLU A 93 4.62 7.64 -13.35
N SER A 94 5.62 6.76 -13.38
CA SER A 94 6.08 6.10 -12.16
C SER A 94 7.01 7.09 -11.45
N ASP A 95 6.60 7.52 -10.27
CA ASP A 95 7.41 8.41 -9.45
C ASP A 95 8.06 7.59 -8.33
N SER A 96 9.37 7.35 -8.45
CA SER A 96 10.15 6.72 -7.38
C SER A 96 10.08 7.47 -6.04
N ALA A 97 9.66 8.74 -6.04
CA ALA A 97 9.41 9.50 -4.82
C ALA A 97 8.12 9.08 -4.10
N ASP A 98 7.17 8.42 -4.78
CA ASP A 98 5.98 7.83 -4.16
C ASP A 98 6.36 6.65 -3.26
N TRP A 99 7.40 5.90 -3.62
CA TRP A 99 7.96 4.87 -2.74
C TRP A 99 8.50 5.42 -1.40
N LEU A 100 8.83 6.72 -1.34
CA LEU A 100 9.31 7.40 -0.13
C LEU A 100 8.19 8.07 0.70
N ALA A 101 6.95 8.10 0.19
CA ALA A 101 5.81 8.72 0.86
C ALA A 101 5.34 7.91 2.09
#